data_AF-A0A1M6J2N7-F1
#
_entry.id   AF-A0A1M6J2N7-F1
#
_cell.length_a   1.000
_cell.length_b   1.000
_cell.length_c   1.000
_cell.angle_alpha   90.00
_cell.angle_beta   90.00
_cell.angle_gamma   90.00
#
_symmetry.space_group_name_H-M   'P 1'
#
loop_
_entity.id
_entity.type
_entity.pdbx_description
1 polymer ?
#
loop_
_entity_poly.entity_id
_entity_poly.type
_entity_poly.pdbx_seq_one_letter_code
_entity_poly.pdbx_strand_id
1 'polypeptide(L)'
;MAHTRILSTGVGHTPKGFLSLHCTSEQQATPHSSGRVIAKGESGISLQVKCRSCGADSVYQMEQLPQGYQVYQVRITGEDGPHLPKELRPLPYLEESFSVVAVSAQDAHERAEFAHSLRLAGHLTQYYIDGTLHLDERF
;
A
#
# COMPACT_ATOMS: atom_id res chain seq x y z
N MET A 1 20.42 -22.21 -1.00
CA MET A 1 19.43 -22.25 -2.10
C MET A 1 18.54 -21.03 -1.93
N ALA A 2 18.65 -20.04 -2.82
CA ALA A 2 17.84 -18.82 -2.74
C ALA A 2 16.42 -19.12 -3.21
N HIS A 3 15.47 -19.16 -2.28
CA HIS A 3 14.05 -19.22 -2.62
C HIS A 3 13.62 -17.83 -3.08
N THR A 4 13.61 -17.62 -4.40
CA THR A 4 12.96 -16.44 -4.99
C THR A 4 11.45 -16.56 -4.73
N ARG A 5 10.99 -16.03 -3.60
CA ARG A 5 9.56 -15.85 -3.33
C ARG A 5 9.09 -14.66 -4.17
N ILE A 6 8.68 -14.95 -5.39
CA ILE A 6 7.96 -13.99 -6.22
C ILE A 6 6.61 -13.77 -5.55
N LEU A 7 6.44 -12.60 -4.90
CA LEU A 7 5.13 -12.09 -4.53
C LEU A 7 4.39 -11.76 -5.84
N SER A 8 3.72 -12.76 -6.39
CA SER A 8 2.81 -12.58 -7.53
C SER A 8 1.51 -11.97 -7.02
N THR A 9 1.53 -10.66 -6.79
CA THR A 9 0.32 -9.84 -6.91
C THR A 9 0.10 -9.71 -8.42
N GLY A 10 -1.07 -10.10 -8.93
CA GLY A 10 -1.35 -10.33 -10.36
C GLY A 10 -1.18 -9.16 -11.34
N VAL A 11 -0.46 -8.11 -11.00
CA VAL A 11 -0.18 -6.92 -11.81
C VAL A 11 1.24 -6.88 -12.38
N GLY A 12 2.12 -7.83 -12.05
CA GLY A 12 3.52 -7.84 -12.52
C GLY A 12 4.37 -6.64 -12.09
N HIS A 13 3.77 -5.69 -11.36
CA HIS A 13 4.41 -4.48 -10.87
C HIS A 13 5.08 -4.76 -9.52
N THR A 14 6.32 -4.32 -9.37
CA THR A 14 7.02 -4.41 -8.08
C THR A 14 7.05 -3.01 -7.45
N PRO A 15 6.51 -2.82 -6.23
CA PRO A 15 6.38 -1.50 -5.64
C PRO A 15 7.75 -0.82 -5.53
N LYS A 16 7.82 0.46 -5.87
CA LYS A 16 9.06 1.25 -5.81
C LYS A 16 9.66 1.18 -4.41
N GLY A 17 10.99 1.03 -4.36
CA GLY A 17 11.72 1.10 -3.09
C GLY A 17 11.55 2.49 -2.49
N PHE A 18 11.25 2.56 -1.20
CA PHE A 18 11.14 3.80 -0.45
C PHE A 18 12.46 4.15 0.23
N LEU A 19 13.06 3.18 0.92
CA LEU A 19 14.32 3.32 1.63
C LEU A 19 15.08 2.00 1.66
N SER A 20 16.39 2.06 1.86
CA SER A 20 17.24 0.87 1.98
C SER A 20 17.55 0.61 3.45
N LEU A 21 17.13 -0.54 3.97
CA LEU A 21 17.46 -1.00 5.33
C LEU A 21 18.26 -2.29 5.25
N HIS A 22 19.00 -2.57 6.33
CA HIS A 22 19.71 -3.83 6.47
C HIS A 22 18.71 -4.99 6.60
N CYS A 23 18.81 -5.97 5.69
CA CYS A 23 18.04 -7.20 5.75
C CYS A 23 18.83 -8.25 6.54
N THR A 24 18.23 -8.79 7.60
CA THR A 24 18.85 -9.82 8.43
C THR A 24 19.05 -11.15 7.70
N SER A 25 18.21 -11.45 6.71
CA SER A 25 18.31 -12.68 5.91
C SER A 25 19.46 -12.62 4.89
N GLU A 26 19.61 -11.48 4.21
CA GLU A 26 20.63 -11.31 3.16
C GLU A 26 21.94 -10.70 3.70
N GLN A 27 21.94 -10.23 4.94
CA GLN A 27 23.06 -9.55 5.60
C GLN A 27 23.60 -8.34 4.82
N GLN A 28 22.74 -7.67 4.06
CA GLN A 28 23.10 -6.49 3.25
C GLN A 28 21.97 -5.46 3.22
N ALA A 29 22.29 -4.24 2.78
CA ALA A 29 21.29 -3.20 2.56
C ALA A 29 20.38 -3.60 1.39
N THR A 30 19.07 -3.60 1.63
CA THR A 30 18.06 -3.98 0.63
C THR A 30 16.94 -2.95 0.56
N PRO A 31 16.36 -2.73 -0.63
CA PRO A 31 15.20 -1.87 -0.77
C PRO A 31 14.00 -2.40 0.01
N HIS A 32 13.34 -1.52 0.75
CA HIS A 32 12.06 -1.78 1.40
C HIS A 32 10.98 -0.94 0.72
N SER A 33 9.81 -1.51 0.47
CA SER A 33 8.66 -0.72 0.01
C SER A 33 8.14 0.13 1.17
N SER A 34 7.67 1.35 0.90
CA SER A 34 6.92 2.05 1.97
C SER A 34 5.64 1.28 2.16
N GLY A 35 5.43 0.75 3.35
CA GLY A 35 4.12 0.34 3.77
C GLY A 35 3.41 1.48 4.50
N ARG A 36 2.29 1.07 5.08
CA ARG A 36 1.29 1.86 5.79
C ARG A 36 1.90 2.73 6.89
N VAL A 37 1.40 3.96 7.03
CA VAL A 37 1.63 4.78 8.22
C VAL A 37 0.91 4.13 9.40
N ILE A 38 1.66 3.73 10.41
CA ILE A 38 1.12 3.11 11.64
C ILE A 38 0.80 4.19 12.67
N ALA A 39 1.65 5.21 12.77
CA ALA A 39 1.48 6.31 13.70
C ALA A 39 2.06 7.61 13.13
N LYS A 40 1.44 8.73 13.50
CA LYS A 40 1.94 10.08 13.25
C LYS A 40 1.77 10.86 14.55
N GLY A 41 2.87 11.43 15.06
CA GLY A 41 2.86 12.19 16.31
C GLY A 41 3.97 13.23 16.34
N GLU A 42 4.19 13.82 17.51
CA GLU A 42 5.22 14.86 17.71
C GLU A 42 6.65 14.31 17.50
N SER A 43 6.86 13.02 17.76
CA SER A 43 8.13 12.30 17.56
C SER A 43 8.35 11.82 16.12
N GLY A 44 7.52 12.26 15.17
CA GLY A 44 7.61 11.91 13.76
C GLY A 44 6.57 10.89 13.28
N ILE A 45 6.94 10.14 12.25
CA ILE A 45 6.08 9.22 11.51
C ILE A 45 6.66 7.81 11.62
N SER A 46 5.82 6.86 12.01
CA SER A 46 6.12 5.44 12.04
C SER A 46 5.48 4.73 10.86
N LEU A 47 6.29 4.01 10.10
CA LEU A 47 5.91 3.32 8.88
C LEU A 47 6.08 1.83 9.06
N GLN A 48 5.08 1.06 8.66
CA GLN A 48 5.29 -0.34 8.33
C GLN A 48 6.06 -0.37 7.01
N VAL A 49 7.13 -1.16 6.91
CA VAL A 49 7.89 -1.33 5.67
C VAL A 49 8.13 -2.82 5.46
N LYS A 50 8.17 -3.23 4.19
CA LYS A 50 8.38 -4.63 3.82
C LYS A 50 9.66 -4.79 3.03
N CYS A 51 10.54 -5.68 3.48
CA CYS A 51 11.78 -5.97 2.78
C CYS A 51 11.46 -6.60 1.42
N ARG A 52 11.99 -6.04 0.33
CA ARG A 52 11.74 -6.58 -1.03
C ARG A 52 12.49 -7.88 -1.32
N SER A 53 13.48 -8.23 -0.50
CA SER A 53 14.23 -9.46 -0.66
C SER A 53 13.61 -10.63 0.12
N CYS A 54 13.51 -10.52 1.44
CA CYS A 54 13.01 -11.61 2.28
C CYS A 54 11.51 -11.53 2.58
N GLY A 55 10.86 -10.40 2.29
CA GLY A 55 9.44 -10.18 2.57
C GLY A 55 9.10 -9.89 4.03
N ALA A 56 10.09 -9.74 4.91
CA ALA A 56 9.85 -9.43 6.32
C ALA A 56 9.27 -8.03 6.50
N ASP A 57 8.28 -7.92 7.38
CA ASP A 57 7.75 -6.64 7.82
C ASP A 57 8.62 -6.06 8.93
N SER A 58 8.77 -4.74 8.94
CA SER A 58 9.51 -4.00 9.95
C SER A 58 8.84 -2.65 10.20
N VAL A 59 9.06 -2.08 11.37
CA VAL A 59 8.60 -0.73 11.69
C VAL A 59 9.79 0.20 11.61
N TYR A 60 9.65 1.27 10.82
CA TYR A 60 10.66 2.30 10.66
C TYR A 60 10.09 3.64 11.13
N GLN A 61 10.80 4.31 12.03
CA GLN A 61 10.43 5.62 12.54
C GLN A 61 11.35 6.69 11.95
N MET A 62 10.75 7.79 11.50
CA MET A 62 11.47 8.96 10.99
C MET A 62 10.87 10.23 11.57
N GLU A 63 11.72 11.18 11.95
CA GLU A 63 11.28 12.49 12.44
C GLU A 63 10.65 13.32 11.32
N GLN A 64 11.22 13.25 10.12
CA GLN A 64 10.76 13.99 8.94
C GLN A 64 10.73 13.09 7.70
N LEU A 65 9.74 13.32 6.82
CA LEU A 65 9.69 12.67 5.52
C LEU A 65 10.83 13.16 4.60
N PRO A 66 11.38 12.30 3.75
CA PRO A 66 12.31 12.74 2.71
C PRO A 66 11.68 13.79 1.80
N GLN A 67 12.50 14.65 1.21
CA GLN A 67 12.02 15.70 0.30
C GLN A 67 11.17 15.12 -0.84
N GLY A 68 10.04 15.77 -1.11
CA GLY A 68 9.10 15.37 -2.15
C GLY A 68 8.09 14.30 -1.73
N TYR A 69 8.26 13.68 -0.57
CA TYR A 69 7.27 12.76 -0.01
C TYR A 69 6.27 13.47 0.89
N GLN A 70 5.02 13.02 0.83
CA GLN A 70 3.95 13.43 1.74
C GLN A 70 3.07 12.25 2.14
N VAL A 71 2.29 12.44 3.19
CA VAL A 71 1.31 11.45 3.64
C VAL A 71 0.02 11.66 2.87
N TYR A 72 -0.46 10.60 2.25
CA TYR A 72 -1.76 10.54 1.58
C TYR A 72 -2.71 9.68 2.39
N GLN A 73 -3.94 10.17 2.56
CA GLN A 73 -5.02 9.37 3.12
C GLN A 73 -5.63 8.53 2.00
N VAL A 74 -5.59 7.22 2.17
CA VAL A 74 -6.15 6.25 1.24
C VAL A 74 -7.41 5.65 1.85
N ARG A 75 -8.46 5.58 1.06
CA ARG A 75 -9.63 4.76 1.35
C ARG A 75 -9.89 3.86 0.15
N ILE A 76 -9.96 2.56 0.38
CA ILE A 76 -10.26 1.58 -0.66
C ILE A 76 -11.64 1.02 -0.37
N THR A 77 -12.47 0.94 -1.41
CA THR A 77 -13.75 0.25 -1.34
C THR A 77 -13.77 -0.89 -2.36
N GLY A 78 -14.38 -2.01 -1.99
CA GLY A 78 -14.71 -3.12 -2.87
C GLY A 78 -16.21 -3.35 -2.80
N GLU A 79 -16.90 -3.10 -3.91
CA GLU A 79 -18.33 -3.41 -4.05
C GLU A 79 -18.51 -4.77 -4.74
N ASP A 80 -19.48 -5.56 -4.29
CA ASP A 80 -19.96 -6.69 -5.09
C ASP A 80 -20.38 -6.23 -6.48
N GLY A 81 -20.03 -7.03 -7.49
CA GLY A 81 -20.30 -6.74 -8.89
C GLY A 81 -21.80 -6.50 -9.21
N PRO A 82 -22.12 -6.07 -10.45
CA PRO A 82 -23.41 -5.52 -10.85
C PRO A 82 -24.60 -6.49 -10.86
N HIS A 83 -24.46 -7.66 -10.24
CA HIS A 83 -25.48 -8.70 -10.21
C HIS A 83 -26.74 -8.30 -9.43
N LEU A 84 -26.67 -7.21 -8.63
CA LEU A 84 -27.80 -6.69 -7.86
C LEU A 84 -27.91 -5.14 -7.98
N PRO A 85 -29.13 -4.61 -8.13
CA PRO A 85 -29.43 -3.17 -7.97
C PRO A 85 -28.96 -2.63 -6.62
N LYS A 86 -28.62 -1.33 -6.57
CA LYS A 86 -28.04 -0.67 -5.38
C LYS A 86 -28.89 -0.87 -4.12
N GLU A 87 -30.21 -0.94 -4.26
CA GLU A 87 -31.14 -1.09 -3.13
C GLU A 87 -31.21 -2.53 -2.58
N LEU A 88 -30.70 -3.52 -3.32
CA LEU A 88 -30.87 -4.96 -3.04
C LEU A 88 -29.56 -5.69 -2.77
N ARG A 89 -28.42 -5.00 -2.83
CA ARG A 89 -27.13 -5.59 -2.45
C ARG A 89 -27.13 -5.85 -0.94
N PRO A 90 -27.00 -7.10 -0.46
CA PRO A 90 -26.59 -7.32 0.93
C PRO A 90 -25.25 -6.59 1.15
N LEU A 91 -24.90 -6.19 2.37
CA LEU A 91 -23.61 -5.52 2.61
C LEU A 91 -22.47 -6.56 2.50
N PRO A 92 -21.65 -6.53 1.43
CA PRO A 92 -20.22 -6.64 1.62
C PRO A 92 -19.55 -5.51 0.85
N TYR A 93 -19.71 -4.29 1.38
CA TYR A 93 -18.77 -3.23 1.05
C TYR A 93 -17.50 -3.54 1.85
N LEU A 94 -16.47 -4.01 1.16
CA LEU A 94 -15.14 -4.10 1.78
C LEU A 94 -14.59 -2.68 1.83
N GLU A 95 -14.32 -2.15 3.01
CA GLU A 95 -13.72 -0.82 3.14
C GLU A 95 -12.49 -0.88 4.05
N GLU A 96 -11.43 -0.21 3.64
CA GLU A 96 -10.25 0.02 4.46
C GLU A 96 -9.74 1.43 4.27
N SER A 97 -9.50 2.12 5.38
CA SER A 97 -8.90 3.45 5.41
C SER A 97 -7.54 3.40 6.11
N PHE A 98 -6.52 3.97 5.48
CA PHE A 98 -5.16 4.00 5.98
C PHE A 98 -4.38 5.13 5.33
N SER A 99 -3.18 5.41 5.81
CA SER A 99 -2.32 6.41 5.17
C SER A 99 -1.06 5.76 4.61
N VAL A 100 -0.54 6.32 3.52
CA VAL A 100 0.72 5.91 2.89
C VAL A 100 1.61 7.12 2.68
N VAL A 101 2.90 6.88 2.55
CA VAL A 101 3.89 7.92 2.20
C VAL A 101 4.22 7.79 0.72
N ALA A 102 3.97 8.82 -0.07
CA ALA A 102 4.15 8.81 -1.52
C ALA A 102 4.61 10.17 -2.06
N VAL A 103 5.09 10.20 -3.31
CA VAL A 103 5.52 11.44 -3.99
C VAL A 103 4.43 12.07 -4.87
N SER A 104 3.37 11.33 -5.18
CA SER A 104 2.24 11.76 -5.99
C SER A 104 0.99 10.94 -5.66
N ALA A 105 -0.19 11.35 -6.15
CA ALA A 105 -1.42 10.60 -5.98
C ALA A 105 -1.37 9.22 -6.69
N GLN A 106 -0.77 9.16 -7.88
CA GLN A 106 -0.50 7.90 -8.59
C GLN A 106 0.45 6.99 -7.80
N ASP A 107 1.52 7.53 -7.20
CA ASP A 107 2.42 6.74 -6.34
C ASP A 107 1.71 6.27 -5.05
N ALA A 108 0.76 7.07 -4.52
CA ALA A 108 -0.07 6.67 -3.39
C ALA A 108 -1.03 5.53 -3.76
N HIS A 109 -1.63 5.57 -4.95
CA HIS A 109 -2.42 4.48 -5.52
C HIS A 109 -1.57 3.21 -5.65
N GLU A 110 -0.41 3.29 -6.31
CA GLU A 110 0.51 2.16 -6.46
C GLU A 110 0.85 1.53 -5.10
N ARG A 111 1.14 2.33 -4.07
CA ARG A 111 1.44 1.83 -2.71
C ARG A 111 0.23 1.21 -2.03
N ALA A 112 -0.96 1.77 -2.26
CA ALA A 112 -2.20 1.27 -1.69
C ALA A 112 -2.53 -0.15 -2.17
N GLU A 113 -2.28 -0.47 -3.44
CA GLU A 113 -2.48 -1.81 -4.03
C GLU A 113 -1.74 -2.92 -3.27
N PHE A 114 -0.62 -2.61 -2.60
CA PHE A 114 0.17 -3.59 -1.84
C PHE A 114 -0.02 -3.50 -0.33
N ALA A 115 -0.50 -2.36 0.18
CA ALA A 115 -0.58 -2.09 1.61
C ALA A 115 -1.92 -2.48 2.24
N HIS A 116 -2.97 -2.64 1.43
CA HIS A 116 -4.29 -3.00 1.94
C HIS A 116 -4.35 -4.48 2.36
N SER A 117 -5.25 -4.78 3.28
CA SER A 117 -5.53 -6.12 3.81
C SER A 117 -6.78 -6.76 3.20
N LEU A 118 -7.56 -6.00 2.44
CA LEU A 118 -8.80 -6.46 1.80
C LEU A 118 -8.57 -7.55 0.75
N ARG A 119 -9.45 -8.56 0.71
CA ARG A 119 -9.50 -9.57 -0.36
C ARG A 119 -10.45 -9.10 -1.46
N LEU A 120 -9.96 -8.27 -2.36
CA LEU A 120 -10.78 -7.54 -3.35
C LEU A 120 -11.11 -8.34 -4.63
N ALA A 121 -10.69 -9.60 -4.73
CA ALA A 121 -10.93 -10.41 -5.92
C ALA A 121 -12.43 -10.61 -6.17
N GLY A 122 -12.91 -10.23 -7.37
CA GLY A 122 -14.33 -10.30 -7.73
C GLY A 122 -15.16 -9.07 -7.33
N HIS A 123 -14.55 -8.08 -6.68
CA HIS A 123 -15.19 -6.81 -6.33
C HIS A 123 -14.84 -5.69 -7.32
N LEU A 124 -15.81 -4.81 -7.58
CA LEU A 124 -15.53 -3.51 -8.19
C LEU A 124 -14.78 -2.66 -7.17
N THR A 125 -13.48 -2.51 -7.40
CA THR A 125 -12.59 -1.80 -6.47
C THR A 125 -12.48 -0.33 -6.84
N GLN A 126 -12.58 0.57 -5.87
CA GLN A 126 -12.33 2.00 -6.02
C GLN A 126 -11.29 2.46 -5.01
N TYR A 127 -10.38 3.32 -5.45
CA TYR A 127 -9.35 3.94 -4.63
C TYR A 127 -9.67 5.41 -4.48
N TYR A 128 -9.74 5.88 -3.24
CA TYR A 128 -9.87 7.29 -2.91
C TYR A 128 -8.58 7.77 -2.28
N ILE A 129 -7.97 8.79 -2.88
CA ILE A 129 -6.75 9.43 -2.40
C ILE A 129 -7.12 10.85 -1.94
N ASP A 130 -6.91 11.14 -0.67
CA ASP A 130 -7.35 12.38 0.00
C ASP A 130 -8.83 12.71 -0.25
N GLY A 131 -9.67 11.67 -0.25
CA GLY A 131 -11.11 11.78 -0.48
C GLY A 131 -11.53 11.88 -1.95
N THR A 132 -10.60 12.02 -2.88
CA THR A 132 -10.90 12.08 -4.32
C THR A 132 -10.79 10.69 -4.94
N LEU A 133 -11.79 10.28 -5.73
CA LEU A 133 -11.71 9.03 -6.49
C LEU A 133 -10.53 9.13 -7.46
N HIS A 134 -9.59 8.21 -7.32
CA HIS A 134 -8.41 8.12 -8.15
C HIS A 134 -8.56 6.93 -9.09
N LEU A 135 -8.36 7.17 -10.38
CA LEU A 135 -8.26 6.13 -11.39
C LEU A 135 -6.78 5.84 -11.60
N ASP A 136 -6.43 4.58 -11.78
CA ASP A 136 -5.07 4.20 -12.12
C ASP A 136 -4.74 4.73 -13.52
N GLU A 137 -3.80 5.67 -13.61
CA GLU A 137 -3.41 6.32 -14.88
C GLU A 137 -2.77 5.36 -15.90
N ARG A 138 -2.49 4.11 -15.51
CA ARG A 138 -2.00 3.06 -16.42
C ARG A 138 -3.07 2.59 -17.43
N PHE A 139 -4.35 2.87 -17.18
CA PHE A 139 -5.50 2.41 -17.97
C PHE A 139 -6.42 3.57 -18.36
#